data_AF-A0A257EJP9-F1
#
_entry.id   AF-A0A257EJP9-F1
#
_cell.length_a   1.000
_cell.length_b   1.000
_cell.length_c   1.000
_cell.angle_alpha   90.00
_cell.angle_beta   90.00
_cell.angle_gamma   90.00
#
_symmetry.space_group_name_H-M   'P 1'
#
loop_
_entity.id
_entity.type
_entity.pdbx_description
1 polymer ?
#
loop_
_entity_poly.entity_id
_entity_poly.type
_entity_poly.pdbx_seq_one_letter_code
_entity_poly.pdbx_strand_id
1 'polypeptide(L)'
;MVKVIASNVRKGNVIEHEDGQLYVVLKADSFRPGKGTPTTTIEMRRISDGVKTVITVKTGDGLERAFVEEVQHEYLYNDGENYIFMNKDNFDQIAISGDLIGDQVMYLQENAECDVLMFDGKALSIQLPARVTLTIMETEPVVKGQTASSSYKPATVDNGGRVMVPPHIGVGTRIIVNTEDGSYVERAKD
;
A
#
# COMPACT_ATOMS: atom_id res chain seq x y z
N MET A 1 -13.12 17.12 13.86
CA MET A 1 -12.01 16.21 13.51
C MET A 1 -11.64 15.36 14.72
N VAL A 2 -11.03 14.20 14.48
CA VAL A 2 -10.49 13.33 15.53
C VAL A 2 -8.99 13.56 15.57
N LYS A 3 -8.42 13.77 16.77
CA LYS A 3 -6.96 13.87 16.91
C LYS A 3 -6.32 12.49 16.85
N VAL A 4 -5.32 12.32 15.98
CA VAL A 4 -4.44 11.16 15.94
C VAL A 4 -3.04 11.57 16.37
N ILE A 5 -2.39 10.81 17.25
CA ILE A 5 -0.99 11.09 17.60
C ILE A 5 -0.09 10.76 16.41
N ALA A 6 0.98 11.54 16.22
CA ALA A 6 1.86 11.39 15.05
C ALA A 6 2.43 9.97 14.90
N SER A 7 2.76 9.26 15.99
CA SER A 7 3.18 7.84 15.93
C SER A 7 2.15 6.88 15.35
N ASN A 8 0.87 7.25 15.40
CA ASN A 8 -0.24 6.39 15.00
C ASN A 8 -0.75 6.72 13.60
N VAL A 9 -0.19 7.74 12.95
CA VAL A 9 -0.45 7.99 11.54
C VAL A 9 0.01 6.80 10.71
N ARG A 10 -0.83 6.39 9.77
CA ARG A 10 -0.56 5.32 8.80
C ARG A 10 -0.78 5.84 7.38
N LYS A 11 -0.17 5.15 6.41
CA LYS A 11 -0.45 5.35 4.98
C LYS A 11 -1.96 5.28 4.74
N GLY A 12 -2.46 6.17 3.88
CA GLY A 12 -3.89 6.32 3.59
C GLY A 12 -4.67 7.17 4.60
N ASN A 13 -4.14 7.50 5.79
CA ASN A 13 -4.82 8.46 6.65
C ASN A 13 -4.93 9.83 5.97
N VAL A 14 -6.04 10.52 6.19
CA VAL A 14 -6.20 11.91 5.74
C VAL A 14 -6.04 12.87 6.91
N ILE A 15 -5.12 13.80 6.74
CA ILE A 15 -4.73 14.78 7.76
C ILE A 15 -5.09 16.17 7.24
N GLU A 16 -5.72 16.97 8.09
CA GLU A 16 -5.83 18.41 7.88
C GLU A 16 -4.55 19.09 8.38
N HIS A 17 -3.88 19.81 7.50
CA HIS A 17 -2.67 20.54 7.85
C HIS A 17 -2.99 21.98 8.28
N GLU A 18 -1.99 22.72 8.77
CA GLU A 18 -2.17 24.07 9.33
C GLU A 18 -2.70 25.10 8.31
N ASP A 19 -2.55 24.80 7.01
CA ASP A 19 -3.11 25.58 5.90
C ASP A 19 -4.62 25.32 5.65
N GLY A 20 -5.25 24.47 6.47
CA GLY A 20 -6.65 24.06 6.34
C GLY A 20 -6.91 23.14 5.14
N GLN A 21 -5.86 22.63 4.48
CA GLN A 21 -5.99 21.70 3.37
C GLN A 21 -5.89 20.26 3.85
N LEU A 22 -6.54 19.36 3.11
CA LEU A 22 -6.50 17.93 3.39
C LEU A 22 -5.41 17.25 2.59
N TYR A 23 -4.68 16.37 3.26
CA TYR A 23 -3.57 15.61 2.70
C TYR A 23 -3.76 14.13 2.97
N VAL A 24 -3.58 13.29 1.94
CA VAL A 24 -3.47 11.84 2.11
C VAL A 24 -2.03 11.48 2.46
N VAL A 25 -1.84 10.69 3.51
CA VAL A 25 -0.53 10.21 3.95
C VAL A 25 -0.04 9.15 2.98
N LEU A 26 1.13 9.40 2.36
CA LEU A 26 1.81 8.44 1.49
C LEU A 26 2.73 7.53 2.30
N LYS A 27 3.40 8.09 3.31
CA LYS A 27 4.36 7.39 4.17
C LYS A 27 4.47 8.07 5.53
N ALA A 28 4.69 7.30 6.60
CA ALA A 28 4.94 7.84 7.93
C ALA A 28 6.01 7.01 8.65
N ASP A 29 7.16 7.63 8.92
CA ASP A 29 8.32 6.99 9.56
C ASP A 29 8.55 7.61 10.94
N SER A 30 8.49 6.80 11.99
CA SER A 30 8.76 7.26 13.37
C SER A 30 10.20 6.93 13.79
N PHE A 31 10.94 7.96 14.19
CA PHE A 31 12.30 7.85 14.70
C PHE A 31 12.37 8.13 16.19
N ARG A 32 12.89 7.16 16.97
CA ARG A 32 13.06 7.26 18.42
C ARG A 32 14.55 7.15 18.79
N PRO A 33 15.25 8.28 18.98
CA PRO A 33 16.67 8.23 19.34
C PRO A 33 16.86 7.83 20.80
N GLY A 34 18.02 7.22 21.12
CA GLY A 34 18.37 6.89 22.52
C GLY A 34 18.58 8.12 23.41
N LYS A 35 18.87 9.29 22.81
CA LYS A 35 18.85 10.62 23.44
C LYS A 35 18.27 11.63 22.44
N GLY A 36 17.35 12.46 22.88
CA GLY A 36 16.69 13.48 22.05
C GLY A 36 15.18 13.30 21.98
N THR A 37 14.52 14.18 21.23
CA THR A 37 13.06 14.15 21.08
C THR A 37 12.68 13.19 19.96
N PRO A 38 11.79 12.21 20.19
CA PRO A 38 11.24 11.38 19.12
C PRO A 38 10.48 12.21 18.09
N THR A 39 10.71 11.93 16.81
CA THR A 39 10.06 12.62 15.70
C THR A 39 9.43 11.63 14.74
N THR A 40 8.35 12.05 14.09
CA THR A 40 7.72 11.31 13.00
C THR A 40 7.77 12.16 11.75
N THR A 41 8.37 11.61 10.69
CA THR A 41 8.40 12.22 9.36
C THR A 41 7.25 11.66 8.55
N ILE A 42 6.41 12.54 8.00
CA ILE A 42 5.21 12.18 7.25
C ILE A 42 5.35 12.76 5.85
N GLU A 43 5.36 11.88 4.85
CA GLU A 43 5.22 12.24 3.44
C GLU A 43 3.74 12.18 3.09
N MET A 44 3.20 13.28 2.58
CA MET A 44 1.77 13.41 2.33
C MET A 44 1.52 14.15 1.01
N ARG A 45 0.34 13.95 0.43
CA ARG A 45 -0.07 14.54 -0.85
C ARG A 45 -1.36 15.33 -0.65
N ARG A 46 -1.36 16.60 -1.04
CA ARG A 46 -2.55 17.44 -0.98
C ARG A 46 -3.63 16.90 -1.92
N ILE A 47 -4.86 16.79 -1.41
CA ILE A 47 -5.98 16.20 -2.17
C ILE A 47 -6.44 17.12 -3.30
N SER A 48 -6.40 18.44 -3.09
CA SER A 48 -6.95 19.41 -4.05
C SER A 48 -6.16 19.50 -5.36
N ASP A 49 -4.84 19.31 -5.33
CA ASP A 49 -3.96 19.50 -6.50
C ASP A 49 -2.80 18.50 -6.62
N GLY A 50 -2.70 17.53 -5.70
CA GLY A 50 -1.68 16.48 -5.77
C GLY A 50 -0.27 16.91 -5.34
N VAL A 51 -0.08 18.12 -4.80
CA VAL A 51 1.24 18.59 -4.35
C VAL A 51 1.73 17.70 -3.20
N LYS A 52 2.94 17.15 -3.35
CA LYS A 52 3.61 16.37 -2.30
C LYS A 52 4.29 17.30 -1.30
N THR A 53 4.14 17.01 -0.02
CA THR A 53 4.72 17.75 1.10
C THR A 53 5.27 16.78 2.11
N VAL A 54 6.37 17.17 2.77
CA VAL A 54 6.98 16.40 3.85
C VAL A 54 7.00 17.26 5.09
N ILE A 55 6.49 16.73 6.20
CA ILE A 55 6.51 17.38 7.51
C ILE A 55 7.20 16.48 8.53
N THR A 56 7.84 17.10 9.52
CA THR A 56 8.44 16.41 10.66
C THR A 56 7.86 17.00 11.94
N VAL A 57 7.18 16.16 12.72
CA VAL A 57 6.52 16.55 13.97
C VAL A 57 7.02 15.71 15.14
N LYS A 58 6.78 16.13 16.38
CA LYS A 58 7.13 15.27 17.52
C LYS A 58 6.18 14.08 17.53
N THR A 59 6.70 12.90 17.86
CA THR A 59 5.94 11.64 17.80
C THR A 59 4.68 11.63 18.68
N GLY A 60 4.65 12.46 19.74
CA GLY A 60 3.50 12.61 20.64
C GLY A 60 2.54 13.73 20.27
N ASP A 61 2.83 14.53 19.25
CA ASP A 61 1.96 15.63 18.84
C ASP A 61 0.68 15.08 18.21
N GLY A 62 -0.45 15.72 18.50
CA GLY A 62 -1.74 15.39 17.90
C GLY A 62 -1.91 16.09 16.56
N LEU A 63 -2.33 15.35 15.55
CA LEU A 63 -2.67 15.82 14.22
C LEU A 63 -4.18 15.69 14.00
N GLU A 64 -4.77 16.63 13.28
CA GLU A 64 -6.20 16.59 12.97
C GLU A 64 -6.45 15.60 11.83
N ARG A 65 -7.14 14.50 12.13
CA ARG A 65 -7.54 13.49 11.14
C ARG A 65 -8.94 13.81 10.63
N ALA A 66 -9.06 13.90 9.31
CA ALA A 66 -10.34 13.97 8.63
C ALA A 66 -10.96 12.56 8.53
N PHE A 67 -12.29 12.49 8.62
CA PHE A 67 -13.00 11.27 8.29
C PHE A 67 -13.07 11.14 6.77
N VAL A 68 -12.70 9.97 6.27
CA VAL A 68 -12.89 9.58 4.88
C VAL A 68 -13.81 8.38 4.86
N GLU A 69 -14.56 8.27 3.79
CA GLU A 69 -15.42 7.13 3.57
C GLU A 69 -14.57 5.97 3.05
N GLU A 70 -14.67 4.81 3.69
CA GLU A 70 -14.07 3.56 3.25
C GLU A 70 -15.16 2.78 2.51
N VAL A 71 -15.02 2.63 1.19
CA VAL A 71 -16.02 1.97 0.36
C VAL A 71 -15.41 0.74 -0.29
N GLN A 72 -16.05 -0.42 -0.12
CA GLN A 72 -15.59 -1.68 -0.70
C GLN A 72 -15.73 -1.69 -2.22
N HIS A 73 -14.63 -2.00 -2.89
CA HIS A 73 -14.57 -2.17 -4.32
C HIS A 73 -13.86 -3.47 -4.70
N GLU A 74 -14.13 -3.92 -5.92
CA GLU A 74 -13.41 -4.98 -6.61
C GLU A 74 -12.61 -4.38 -7.76
N TYR A 75 -11.32 -4.67 -7.82
CA TYR A 75 -10.50 -4.30 -8.97
C TYR A 75 -10.87 -5.17 -10.18
N LEU A 76 -11.20 -4.54 -11.30
CA LEU A 76 -11.61 -5.24 -12.52
C LEU A 76 -10.41 -5.46 -13.45
N TYR A 77 -9.85 -4.38 -13.98
CA TYR A 77 -8.78 -4.41 -14.98
C TYR A 77 -8.07 -3.05 -15.08
N ASN A 78 -6.95 -3.01 -15.80
CA ASN A 78 -6.25 -1.80 -16.18
C ASN A 78 -6.52 -1.50 -17.66
N ASP A 79 -7.02 -0.30 -17.98
CA ASP A 79 -7.37 0.11 -19.36
C ASP A 79 -6.17 0.65 -20.16
N GLY A 80 -5.00 0.71 -19.54
CA GLY A 80 -3.74 1.23 -20.08
C GLY A 80 -3.31 2.54 -19.40
N GLU A 81 -4.25 3.30 -18.84
CA GLU A 81 -4.00 4.58 -18.16
C GLU A 81 -4.46 4.54 -16.70
N ASN A 82 -5.63 3.95 -16.45
CA ASN A 82 -6.29 3.87 -15.16
C ASN A 82 -6.62 2.42 -14.77
N TYR A 83 -6.74 2.23 -13.47
CA TYR A 83 -7.20 1.00 -12.84
C TYR A 83 -8.69 1.15 -12.57
N ILE A 84 -9.49 0.23 -13.13
CA ILE A 84 -10.94 0.26 -13.02
C ILE A 84 -11.37 -0.57 -11.84
N PHE A 85 -12.19 0.02 -10.97
CA PHE A 85 -12.74 -0.60 -9.78
C PHE A 85 -14.27 -0.56 -9.85
N MET A 86 -14.92 -1.61 -9.36
CA MET A 86 -16.36 -1.70 -9.25
C MET A 86 -16.77 -1.66 -7.78
N ASN A 87 -17.68 -0.76 -7.44
CA ASN A 87 -18.28 -0.70 -6.12
C ASN A 87 -19.10 -1.97 -5.86
N LYS A 88 -18.90 -2.60 -4.70
CA LYS A 88 -19.55 -3.88 -4.35
C LYS A 88 -21.04 -3.76 -4.03
N ASP A 89 -21.50 -2.58 -3.61
CA ASP A 89 -22.87 -2.34 -3.18
C ASP A 89 -23.78 -1.91 -4.34
N ASN A 90 -23.29 -1.01 -5.20
CA ASN A 90 -24.11 -0.40 -6.26
C ASN A 90 -23.65 -0.73 -7.69
N PHE A 91 -22.53 -1.44 -7.86
CA PHE A 91 -21.95 -1.83 -9.15
C PHE A 91 -21.48 -0.67 -10.04
N ASP A 92 -21.38 0.55 -9.51
CA ASP A 92 -20.79 1.68 -10.22
C ASP A 92 -19.29 1.45 -10.40
N GLN A 93 -18.77 1.86 -11.56
CA GLN A 93 -17.36 1.77 -11.86
C GLN A 93 -16.68 3.13 -11.69
N ILE A 94 -15.49 3.11 -11.09
CA ILE A 94 -14.62 4.28 -10.96
C ILE A 94 -13.25 3.97 -11.56
N ALA A 95 -12.65 4.99 -12.17
CA ALA A 95 -11.29 4.94 -12.68
C ALA A 95 -10.35 5.61 -11.68
N ILE A 96 -9.28 4.91 -11.30
CA ILE A 96 -8.26 5.41 -10.39
C ILE A 96 -6.90 5.38 -11.08
N SER A 97 -6.16 6.49 -11.03
CA SER A 97 -4.83 6.56 -11.63
C SER A 97 -3.79 5.76 -10.84
N GLY A 98 -2.79 5.23 -11.55
CA GLY A 98 -1.67 4.50 -10.92
C GLY A 98 -0.90 5.35 -9.90
N ASP A 99 -0.79 6.66 -10.12
CA ASP A 99 -0.14 7.60 -9.19
C ASP A 99 -0.86 7.71 -7.83
N LEU A 100 -2.17 7.49 -7.82
CA LEU A 100 -3.00 7.52 -6.62
C LEU A 100 -2.91 6.21 -5.84
N ILE A 101 -2.79 5.08 -6.54
CA ILE A 101 -2.58 3.75 -5.96
C ILE A 101 -1.14 3.60 -5.43
N GLY A 102 -0.17 4.12 -6.16
CA GLY A 102 1.26 4.05 -5.87
C GLY A 102 1.80 2.63 -5.97
N ASP A 103 2.74 2.28 -5.09
CA ASP A 103 3.44 0.99 -5.10
C ASP A 103 2.50 -0.22 -4.97
N GLN A 104 1.27 -0.02 -4.49
CA GLN A 104 0.27 -1.08 -4.35
C GLN A 104 -0.19 -1.66 -5.69
N VAL A 105 0.07 -0.97 -6.81
CA VAL A 105 -0.21 -1.46 -8.16
C VAL A 105 0.36 -2.87 -8.37
N MET A 106 1.56 -3.14 -7.84
CA MET A 106 2.22 -4.44 -8.00
C MET A 106 1.54 -5.59 -7.26
N TYR A 107 0.50 -5.32 -6.48
CA TYR A 107 -0.26 -6.31 -5.70
C TYR A 107 -1.69 -6.45 -6.20
N LEU A 108 -2.14 -5.60 -7.12
CA LEU A 108 -3.49 -5.69 -7.69
C LEU A 108 -3.59 -6.89 -8.63
N GLN A 109 -4.57 -7.75 -8.35
CA GLN A 109 -4.96 -8.88 -9.17
C GLN A 109 -6.42 -8.70 -9.57
N GLU A 110 -6.78 -9.05 -10.80
CA GLU A 110 -8.17 -8.99 -11.24
C GLU A 110 -9.08 -9.72 -10.24
N ASN A 111 -10.22 -9.10 -9.93
CA ASN A 111 -11.18 -9.51 -8.90
C ASN A 111 -10.68 -9.37 -7.44
N ALA A 112 -9.56 -8.68 -7.20
CA ALA A 112 -9.11 -8.39 -5.85
C ALA A 112 -10.05 -7.39 -5.16
N GLU A 113 -10.44 -7.71 -3.93
CA GLU A 113 -11.24 -6.82 -3.09
C GLU A 113 -10.33 -5.85 -2.34
N CYS A 114 -10.72 -4.58 -2.30
CA CYS A 114 -10.01 -3.51 -1.59
C CYS A 114 -10.95 -2.41 -1.13
N ASP A 115 -10.55 -1.67 -0.11
CA ASP A 115 -11.27 -0.47 0.31
C ASP A 115 -10.73 0.74 -0.46
N VAL A 116 -11.62 1.50 -1.10
CA VAL A 116 -11.27 2.79 -1.70
C VAL A 116 -11.60 3.87 -0.69
N LEU A 117 -10.59 4.69 -0.37
CA LEU A 117 -10.79 5.87 0.47
C LEU A 117 -11.37 6.99 -0.39
N MET A 118 -12.59 7.39 -0.06
CA MET A 118 -13.36 8.39 -0.78
C MET A 118 -13.52 9.65 0.07
N PHE A 119 -13.42 10.81 -0.58
CA PHE A 119 -13.74 12.09 0.02
C PHE A 119 -14.47 12.97 -0.99
N ASP A 120 -15.70 13.38 -0.65
CA ASP A 120 -16.56 14.20 -1.51
C ASP A 120 -16.71 13.60 -2.93
N GLY A 121 -16.93 12.28 -3.00
CA GLY A 121 -17.07 11.52 -4.25
C GLY A 121 -15.77 11.28 -5.02
N LYS A 122 -14.60 11.71 -4.51
CA LYS A 122 -13.30 11.49 -5.16
C LYS A 122 -12.49 10.42 -4.45
N ALA A 123 -11.93 9.49 -5.22
CA ALA A 123 -10.97 8.51 -4.72
C ALA A 123 -9.66 9.19 -4.31
N LEU A 124 -9.13 8.82 -3.15
CA LEU A 124 -7.93 9.40 -2.54
C LEU A 124 -6.77 8.41 -2.44
N SER A 125 -7.08 7.16 -2.13
CA SER A 125 -6.16 6.02 -2.18
C SER A 125 -6.95 4.72 -2.15
N ILE A 126 -6.27 3.60 -2.35
CA ILE A 126 -6.80 2.27 -2.05
C ILE A 126 -6.10 1.67 -0.83
N GLN A 127 -6.80 0.80 -0.12
CA GLN A 127 -6.26 -0.07 0.92
C GLN A 127 -6.49 -1.51 0.50
N LEU A 128 -5.39 -2.19 0.16
CA LEU A 128 -5.40 -3.62 -0.08
C LEU A 128 -5.45 -4.40 1.25
N PRO A 129 -5.94 -5.65 1.23
CA PRO A 129 -5.73 -6.57 2.34
C PRO A 129 -4.25 -6.63 2.74
N ALA A 130 -3.97 -6.79 4.04
CA ALA A 130 -2.61 -6.87 4.55
C ALA A 130 -1.79 -8.02 3.94
N ARG A 131 -2.48 -9.00 3.35
CA ARG A 131 -1.89 -10.16 2.70
C ARG A 131 -2.60 -10.43 1.38
N VAL A 132 -1.81 -10.58 0.32
CA VAL A 132 -2.28 -10.94 -1.02
C VAL A 132 -1.65 -12.26 -1.46
N THR A 133 -2.36 -13.01 -2.30
CA THR A 133 -1.87 -14.28 -2.84
C THR A 133 -1.42 -14.13 -4.28
N LEU A 134 -0.12 -14.14 -4.54
CA LEU A 134 0.45 -13.93 -5.87
C LEU A 134 0.98 -15.24 -6.45
N THR A 135 0.88 -15.40 -7.78
CA THR A 135 1.44 -16.57 -8.47
C THR A 135 2.80 -16.24 -9.05
N ILE A 136 3.80 -17.10 -8.83
CA ILE A 136 5.14 -16.94 -9.40
C ILE A 136 5.13 -17.33 -10.88
N MET A 137 5.46 -16.38 -11.77
CA MET A 137 5.58 -16.62 -13.21
C MET A 137 7.01 -16.93 -13.63
N GLU A 138 7.98 -16.24 -13.03
CA GLU A 138 9.40 -16.42 -13.34
C GLU A 138 10.24 -16.32 -12.07
N THR A 139 11.30 -17.11 -11.96
CA THR A 139 12.26 -16.97 -10.87
C THR A 139 13.60 -17.60 -11.27
N GLU A 140 14.68 -17.12 -10.67
CA GLU A 140 16.01 -17.64 -10.94
C GLU A 140 16.16 -19.11 -10.48
N PRO A 141 16.97 -19.92 -11.20
CA PRO A 141 17.27 -21.28 -10.79
C PRO A 141 18.06 -21.30 -9.48
N VAL A 142 17.86 -22.35 -8.69
CA VAL A 142 18.59 -22.52 -7.42
C VAL A 142 20.08 -22.72 -7.70
N VAL A 143 20.92 -21.83 -7.18
CA VAL A 143 22.38 -21.99 -7.23
C VAL A 143 22.77 -23.12 -6.30
N LYS A 144 23.33 -24.21 -6.86
CA LYS A 144 23.87 -25.34 -6.08
C LYS A 144 24.90 -24.82 -5.07
N GLY A 145 24.64 -25.05 -3.78
CA GLY A 145 25.54 -24.68 -2.69
C GLY A 145 25.08 -23.51 -1.80
N GLN A 146 24.00 -22.79 -2.15
CA GLN A 146 23.37 -21.89 -1.19
C GLN A 146 22.61 -22.69 -0.13
N THR A 147 22.94 -22.48 1.14
CA THR A 147 22.18 -23.05 2.26
C THR A 147 20.82 -22.39 2.36
N ALA A 148 19.75 -23.18 2.52
CA ALA A 148 18.36 -22.73 2.48
C ALA A 148 17.97 -21.70 3.57
N SER A 149 18.77 -21.57 4.63
CA SER A 149 18.55 -20.67 5.74
C SER A 149 19.11 -19.29 5.42
N SER A 150 18.23 -18.36 5.00
CA SER A 150 18.49 -16.92 4.79
C SER A 150 19.01 -16.44 3.42
N SER A 151 18.95 -17.23 2.35
CA SER A 151 19.05 -16.65 1.00
C SER A 151 17.66 -16.41 0.40
N TYR A 152 17.49 -15.26 -0.26
CA TYR A 152 16.31 -14.95 -1.06
C TYR A 152 16.75 -14.74 -2.50
N LYS A 153 15.88 -15.12 -3.44
CA LYS A 153 16.07 -14.89 -4.87
C LYS A 153 14.92 -14.03 -5.41
N PRO A 154 15.17 -13.21 -6.43
CA PRO A 154 14.10 -12.46 -7.09
C PRO A 154 13.15 -13.41 -7.83
N ALA A 155 11.88 -13.05 -7.85
CA ALA A 155 10.84 -13.68 -8.65
C ALA A 155 9.89 -12.63 -9.22
N THR A 156 9.36 -12.90 -10.41
CA THR A 156 8.31 -12.11 -11.06
C THR A 156 6.98 -12.80 -10.84
N VAL A 157 5.97 -12.05 -10.38
CA VAL A 157 4.60 -12.56 -10.17
C VAL A 157 3.69 -12.27 -11.38
N ASP A 158 2.48 -12.83 -11.36
CA ASP A 158 1.47 -12.78 -12.43
C ASP A 158 1.13 -11.37 -12.94
N ASN A 159 1.12 -10.37 -12.08
CA ASN A 159 0.92 -8.97 -12.48
C ASN A 159 2.22 -8.21 -12.84
N GLY A 160 3.33 -8.92 -13.02
CA GLY A 160 4.64 -8.35 -13.40
C GLY A 160 5.43 -7.74 -12.23
N GLY A 161 4.87 -7.75 -11.01
CA GLY A 161 5.56 -7.32 -9.80
C GLY A 161 6.80 -8.17 -9.48
N ARG A 162 7.78 -7.58 -8.81
CA ARG A 162 8.98 -8.29 -8.34
C ARG A 162 8.93 -8.50 -6.84
N VAL A 163 9.19 -9.73 -6.41
CA VAL A 163 9.18 -10.13 -4.99
C VAL A 163 10.41 -10.97 -4.67
N MET A 164 10.82 -10.97 -3.40
CA MET A 164 11.93 -11.80 -2.93
C MET A 164 11.37 -13.07 -2.30
N VAL A 165 11.76 -14.24 -2.80
CA VAL A 165 11.26 -15.54 -2.34
C VAL A 165 12.39 -16.46 -1.89
N PRO A 166 12.13 -17.41 -0.97
CA PRO A 166 13.11 -18.44 -0.62
C PRO A 166 13.52 -19.32 -1.82
N PRO A 167 14.70 -19.99 -1.76
CA PRO A 167 15.25 -20.69 -2.92
C PRO A 167 14.39 -21.86 -3.39
N HIS A 168 13.65 -22.49 -2.47
CA HIS A 168 12.77 -23.64 -2.75
C HIS A 168 11.47 -23.27 -3.47
N ILE A 169 11.14 -21.97 -3.58
CA ILE A 169 9.97 -21.51 -4.34
C ILE A 169 10.29 -21.55 -5.84
N GLY A 170 9.37 -22.14 -6.61
CA GLY A 170 9.48 -22.28 -8.06
C GLY A 170 8.30 -21.65 -8.81
N VAL A 171 8.41 -21.61 -10.13
CA VAL A 171 7.34 -21.18 -11.04
C VAL A 171 6.05 -21.97 -10.80
N GLY A 172 4.90 -21.31 -10.88
CA GLY A 172 3.57 -21.85 -10.63
C GLY A 172 3.20 -21.95 -9.14
N THR A 173 4.11 -21.62 -8.22
CA THR A 173 3.82 -21.60 -6.79
C THR A 173 3.03 -20.34 -6.43
N ARG A 174 1.94 -20.51 -5.67
CA ARG A 174 1.21 -19.39 -5.05
C ARG A 174 1.85 -19.03 -3.71
N ILE A 175 2.11 -17.76 -3.50
CA ILE A 175 2.75 -17.24 -2.29
C ILE A 175 1.89 -16.15 -1.65
N ILE A 176 1.98 -16.03 -0.34
CA ILE A 176 1.35 -14.96 0.43
C ILE A 176 2.41 -13.88 0.65
N VAL A 177 2.09 -12.65 0.28
CA VAL A 177 2.96 -11.47 0.41
C VAL A 177 2.29 -10.43 1.30
N ASN A 178 3.08 -9.80 2.17
CA ASN A 178 2.66 -8.65 2.95
C ASN A 178 2.66 -7.39 2.06
N THR A 179 1.52 -6.71 1.94
CA THR A 179 1.36 -5.52 1.09
C THR A 179 2.00 -4.25 1.66
N GLU A 180 2.34 -4.23 2.95
CA GLU A 180 2.99 -3.10 3.60
C GLU A 180 4.45 -2.93 3.16
N ASP A 181 5.20 -4.04 3.09
CA ASP A 181 6.64 -4.05 2.83
C ASP A 181 7.08 -4.96 1.66
N GLY A 182 6.14 -5.69 1.05
CA GLY A 182 6.41 -6.63 -0.04
C GLY A 182 7.11 -7.91 0.39
N SER A 183 7.17 -8.20 1.69
CA SER A 183 7.84 -9.39 2.21
C SER A 183 7.05 -10.66 1.93
N TYR A 184 7.78 -11.73 1.57
CA TYR A 184 7.24 -13.08 1.53
C TYR A 184 6.85 -13.54 2.94
N VAL A 185 5.62 -14.04 3.09
CA VAL A 185 5.10 -14.56 4.37
C VAL A 185 5.21 -16.09 4.40
N GLU A 186 4.48 -16.74 3.49
CA GLU A 186 4.46 -18.20 3.38
C GLU A 186 3.99 -18.62 1.97
N ARG A 187 4.11 -19.92 1.68
CA ARG A 187 3.46 -20.50 0.52
C ARG A 187 1.96 -20.60 0.80
N ALA A 188 1.12 -20.21 -0.15
CA ALA A 188 -0.32 -20.35 0.00
C ALA A 188 -0.67 -21.83 0.17
N LYS A 189 -1.51 -22.12 1.16
CA LYS A 189 -2.13 -23.44 1.34
C LYS A 189 -3.40 -23.39 0.49
N ASP A 190 -3.40 -24.13 -0.61
CA ASP A 190 -4.63 -24.31 -1.39
C ASP A 190 -5.74 -24.92 -0.52
#